data_AF-A0A086ZN29-F1
#
_entry.id   AF-A0A086ZN29-F1
#
_cell.length_a   1.000
_cell.length_b   1.000
_cell.length_c   1.000
_cell.angle_alpha   90.00
_cell.angle_beta   90.00
_cell.angle_gamma   90.00
#
_symmetry.space_group_name_H-M   'P 1'
#
loop_
_entity.id
_entity.type
_entity.pdbx_description
1 polymer ?
#
loop_
_entity_poly.entity_id
_entity_poly.type
_entity_poly.pdbx_seq_one_letter_code
_entity_poly.pdbx_strand_id
1 'polypeptide(L)'
;MKNLGKLAAVVVAACTLFGGVGTAYADGQSDSSTAILPQTTGNVIGDKTSVSKITVSDVGAHTANVAIDYKIDKSLLPQIKNICFVADVQRITEITTTAKPTLGYAWGPYDVACSGVSDNDLTQSTYNQIYGLHKDQAIVDVATKVVGKATYQGFTRFYYFDDDTWGNKESGTFNLTLIGLNPNTTYGNRNLSQSGLAPFYGNLWNQTLKVYNQGGHSSNVNFSQLYAGFRIELKNGDYVPFAYAAKQVPDFTTTAEPATKPSTDLTDANKGSLQTSDKTVNAGSVARVYVNNLTKECAAKVEKGESCFWYSYIYSNPVRLTGPDGSPYASIEKDSAGKYYFEAYIPDSYSGDHKISLVDEKGAIQGWTDVTVKKKPVPAVKPVAVYRVYNRNSGLHHYTTSKGERDNLVKLGWRDEGTSFTAAAKEAANKNLKPVYREYNPNDGNHNWTMNKGEHDQLVKIGWRDEGIAWYVDSSASTNVYRLYNPNSGEHVYTTSKGEYDQVGKAGWRQEGIAWKSLK
;
A
#
# COMPACT_ATOMS: atom_id res chain seq x y z
N MET A 1 12.34 30.61 5.56
CA MET A 1 11.58 30.73 6.83
C MET A 1 10.14 31.12 6.54
N LYS A 2 9.24 30.12 6.60
CA LYS A 2 7.82 30.18 7.00
C LYS A 2 7.42 28.70 7.20
N ASN A 3 7.55 28.17 8.41
CA ASN A 3 6.42 27.76 9.26
C ASN A 3 5.08 27.65 8.52
N LEU A 4 4.89 26.52 7.82
CA LEU A 4 3.58 25.93 7.67
C LEU A 4 3.33 25.10 8.93
N GLY A 5 2.40 25.55 9.76
CA GLY A 5 1.96 24.78 10.91
C GLY A 5 1.37 23.46 10.43
N LYS A 6 2.13 22.37 10.58
CA LYS A 6 1.51 21.05 10.62
C LYS A 6 0.66 21.02 11.88
N LEU A 7 -0.66 20.98 11.70
CA LEU A 7 -1.60 20.56 12.72
C LEU A 7 -0.99 19.34 13.42
N ALA A 8 -0.96 19.36 14.75
CA ALA A 8 -0.65 18.19 15.53
C ALA A 8 -1.45 17.01 14.97
N ALA A 9 -0.76 15.96 14.56
CA ALA A 9 -1.39 14.70 14.20
C ALA A 9 -2.07 14.15 15.46
N VAL A 10 -3.33 14.54 15.66
CA VAL A 10 -4.23 13.82 16.55
C VAL A 10 -4.38 12.46 15.90
N VAL A 11 -3.81 11.44 16.53
CA VAL A 11 -4.05 10.04 16.18
C VAL A 11 -5.53 9.76 16.48
N VAL A 12 -6.39 10.08 15.51
CA VAL A 12 -7.74 9.56 15.46
C VAL A 12 -7.63 8.20 14.79
N ALA A 13 -7.69 7.14 15.60
CA ALA A 13 -7.90 5.79 15.11
C ALA A 13 -9.31 5.70 14.49
N ALA A 14 -9.44 6.14 13.24
CA ALA A 14 -10.65 5.96 12.45
C ALA A 14 -10.73 4.49 12.03
N CYS A 15 -11.49 3.71 12.79
CA CYS A 15 -11.96 2.40 12.33
C CYS A 15 -13.01 2.60 11.23
N THR A 16 -12.58 2.64 9.98
CA THR A 16 -13.43 2.24 8.85
C THR A 16 -13.02 0.82 8.43
N LEU A 17 -13.96 -0.10 8.56
CA LEU A 17 -14.01 -1.39 7.90
C LEU A 17 -15.16 -1.25 6.92
N PHE A 18 -14.90 -1.35 5.62
CA PHE A 18 -15.74 -2.06 4.63
C PHE A 18 -15.03 -2.02 3.27
N GLY A 19 -14.94 -3.19 2.62
CA GLY A 19 -14.94 -3.33 1.17
C GLY A 19 -13.74 -2.77 0.41
N GLY A 20 -12.65 -3.53 0.41
CA GLY A 20 -11.63 -3.38 -0.62
C GLY A 20 -12.21 -3.66 -2.01
N VAL A 21 -12.27 -2.62 -2.83
CA VAL A 21 -11.80 -2.70 -4.21
C VAL A 21 -10.77 -1.58 -4.30
N GLY A 22 -9.49 -1.96 -4.39
CA GLY A 22 -8.43 -0.98 -4.61
C GLY A 22 -8.65 -0.35 -5.97
N THR A 23 -8.97 0.93 -6.00
CA THR A 23 -9.00 1.74 -7.22
C THR A 23 -7.57 1.95 -7.69
N ALA A 24 -6.98 0.91 -8.27
CA ALA A 24 -5.79 0.98 -9.11
C ALA A 24 -6.25 1.47 -10.48
N TYR A 25 -6.04 2.74 -10.83
CA TYR A 25 -6.11 3.31 -12.19
C TYR A 25 -7.22 2.76 -13.15
N ALA A 26 -8.36 2.36 -12.59
CA ALA A 26 -9.49 1.75 -13.30
C ALA A 26 -10.84 2.20 -12.71
N ASP A 27 -10.85 3.26 -11.90
CA ASP A 27 -12.06 4.06 -11.65
C ASP A 27 -11.79 5.53 -12.06
N GLY A 28 -11.25 5.64 -13.27
CA GLY A 28 -11.41 6.81 -14.11
C GLY A 28 -12.20 6.35 -15.32
N GLN A 29 -13.49 6.05 -15.11
CA GLN A 29 -14.46 6.25 -16.18
C GLN A 29 -14.42 7.77 -16.49
N SER A 30 -13.42 8.21 -17.26
CA SER A 30 -13.77 9.19 -18.26
C SER A 30 -14.59 8.39 -19.24
N ASP A 31 -15.90 8.59 -19.16
CA ASP A 31 -16.71 8.59 -20.36
C ASP A 31 -15.84 9.09 -21.52
N SER A 32 -15.96 8.47 -22.69
CA SER A 32 -15.38 8.92 -23.95
C SER A 32 -15.94 10.29 -24.40
N SER A 33 -16.29 11.16 -23.46
CA SER A 33 -16.60 12.57 -23.62
C SER A 33 -16.41 13.44 -22.34
N THR A 34 -16.13 12.91 -21.14
CA THR A 34 -16.05 13.76 -19.93
C THR A 34 -15.19 13.17 -18.79
N ALA A 35 -13.86 13.28 -18.86
CA ALA A 35 -13.15 13.64 -17.64
C ALA A 35 -13.50 15.11 -17.39
N ILE A 36 -14.48 15.37 -16.51
CA ILE A 36 -14.70 16.73 -16.01
C ILE A 36 -13.48 17.06 -15.13
N LEU A 37 -12.39 17.53 -15.75
CA LEU A 37 -11.66 18.66 -15.17
C LEU A 37 -12.73 19.73 -14.90
N PRO A 38 -12.63 20.60 -13.88
CA PRO A 38 -13.41 21.84 -13.96
C PRO A 38 -13.07 22.40 -15.33
N GLN A 39 -14.07 22.40 -16.24
CA GLN A 39 -13.86 22.87 -17.59
C GLN A 39 -13.34 24.29 -17.38
N THR A 40 -12.04 24.49 -17.55
CA THR A 40 -11.47 25.82 -17.56
C THR A 40 -12.08 26.41 -18.82
N THR A 41 -13.17 27.15 -18.66
CA THR A 41 -13.95 27.76 -19.74
C THR A 41 -13.15 28.84 -20.47
N GLY A 42 -11.94 29.14 -20.00
CA GLY A 42 -11.02 30.07 -20.64
C GLY A 42 -10.14 29.44 -21.71
N ASN A 43 -9.36 30.30 -22.34
CA ASN A 43 -8.54 30.00 -23.50
C ASN A 43 -7.18 29.40 -23.10
N VAL A 44 -6.61 28.60 -24.00
CA VAL A 44 -5.23 28.09 -23.90
C VAL A 44 -4.22 29.20 -24.18
N ILE A 45 -3.22 29.33 -23.32
CA ILE A 45 -2.10 30.26 -23.46
C ILE A 45 -0.82 29.46 -23.71
N GLY A 46 -0.30 29.47 -24.94
CA GLY A 46 0.83 28.63 -25.35
C GLY A 46 2.23 29.26 -25.27
N ASP A 47 2.37 30.56 -25.56
CA ASP A 47 3.68 31.18 -25.82
C ASP A 47 4.15 32.14 -24.71
N LYS A 48 3.51 32.08 -23.54
CA LYS A 48 3.78 32.97 -22.40
C LYS A 48 4.62 32.33 -21.31
N THR A 49 5.07 31.11 -21.53
CA THR A 49 5.84 30.33 -20.56
C THR A 49 6.88 29.48 -21.26
N SER A 50 7.96 29.14 -20.57
CA SER A 50 8.89 28.12 -21.06
C SER A 50 9.58 27.40 -19.91
N VAL A 51 9.95 26.15 -20.18
CA VAL A 51 10.93 25.41 -19.39
C VAL A 51 12.22 25.38 -20.21
N SER A 52 13.26 26.06 -19.76
CA SER A 52 14.52 26.15 -20.51
C SER A 52 15.33 24.87 -20.37
N LYS A 53 15.37 24.30 -19.17
CA LYS A 53 16.18 23.13 -18.82
C LYS A 53 15.51 22.31 -17.71
N ILE A 54 15.72 21.00 -17.77
CA ILE A 54 15.49 20.09 -16.65
C ILE A 54 16.83 19.47 -16.27
N THR A 55 17.13 19.44 -14.97
CA THR A 55 18.32 18.77 -14.43
C THR A 55 17.91 17.72 -13.41
N VAL A 56 18.57 16.56 -13.43
CA VAL A 56 18.41 15.52 -12.41
C VAL A 56 19.63 15.52 -11.50
N SER A 57 19.39 15.50 -10.19
CA SER A 57 20.43 15.40 -9.15
C SER A 57 19.99 14.46 -8.03
N ASP A 58 20.90 14.19 -7.08
CA ASP A 58 20.57 13.50 -5.82
C ASP A 58 19.83 12.17 -6.04
N VAL A 59 20.28 11.42 -7.06
CA VAL A 59 19.69 10.14 -7.44
C VAL A 59 20.02 9.10 -6.38
N GLY A 60 19.00 8.70 -5.63
CA GLY A 60 19.06 7.59 -4.68
C GLY A 60 18.47 6.31 -5.26
N ALA A 61 18.27 5.31 -4.40
CA ALA A 61 17.71 4.03 -4.82
C ALA A 61 16.21 4.13 -5.14
N HIS A 62 15.51 5.05 -4.48
CA HIS A 62 14.06 5.22 -4.59
C HIS A 62 13.61 6.64 -4.90
N THR A 63 14.57 7.55 -5.09
CA THR A 63 14.32 8.99 -5.20
C THR A 63 15.25 9.63 -6.21
N ALA A 64 14.83 10.77 -6.76
CA ALA A 64 15.69 11.64 -7.56
C ALA A 64 15.15 13.07 -7.48
N ASN A 65 16.04 14.07 -7.38
CA ASN A 65 15.62 15.46 -7.48
C ASN A 65 15.52 15.87 -8.96
N VAL A 66 14.43 16.53 -9.32
CA VAL A 66 14.16 17.09 -10.65
C VAL A 66 14.05 18.59 -10.52
N ALA A 67 15.04 19.30 -11.05
CA ALA A 67 15.09 20.75 -11.10
C ALA A 67 14.51 21.27 -12.42
N ILE A 68 13.52 22.16 -12.35
CA ILE A 68 12.80 22.74 -13.49
C ILE A 68 13.17 24.23 -13.58
N ASP A 69 13.96 24.58 -14.60
CA ASP A 69 14.30 25.98 -14.88
C ASP A 69 13.18 26.61 -15.73
N TYR A 70 12.37 27.46 -15.11
CA TYR A 70 11.18 28.03 -15.73
C TYR A 70 11.30 29.53 -16.02
N LYS A 71 10.50 29.99 -16.99
CA LYS A 71 10.21 31.40 -17.25
C LYS A 71 8.70 31.57 -17.51
N ILE A 72 8.12 32.61 -16.93
CA ILE A 72 6.73 33.02 -17.08
C ILE A 72 6.73 34.48 -17.54
N ASP A 73 5.99 34.82 -18.59
CA ASP A 73 5.85 36.20 -19.03
C ASP A 73 5.28 37.05 -17.89
N LYS A 74 5.95 38.18 -17.61
CA LYS A 74 5.60 39.10 -16.52
C LYS A 74 4.14 39.54 -16.54
N SER A 75 3.50 39.61 -17.72
CA SER A 75 2.08 39.96 -17.86
C SER A 75 1.13 38.94 -17.23
N LEU A 76 1.55 37.67 -17.10
CA LEU A 76 0.73 36.63 -16.49
C LEU A 76 0.79 36.66 -14.96
N LEU A 77 1.93 37.03 -14.36
CA LEU A 77 2.15 37.00 -12.91
C LEU A 77 0.99 37.55 -12.05
N PRO A 78 0.45 38.78 -12.30
CA PRO A 78 -0.65 39.31 -11.49
C PRO A 78 -1.99 38.57 -11.71
N GLN A 79 -2.11 37.81 -12.81
CA GLN A 79 -3.31 37.09 -13.22
C GLN A 79 -3.32 35.63 -12.74
N ILE A 80 -2.18 35.10 -12.27
CA ILE A 80 -2.09 33.72 -11.77
C ILE A 80 -3.05 33.55 -10.59
N LYS A 81 -3.93 32.56 -10.71
CA LYS A 81 -4.79 32.07 -9.62
C LYS A 81 -4.12 30.89 -8.93
N ASN A 82 -3.62 29.93 -9.70
CA ASN A 82 -2.82 28.83 -9.17
C ASN A 82 -1.73 28.41 -10.16
N ILE A 83 -0.65 27.86 -9.62
CA ILE A 83 0.45 27.26 -10.36
C ILE A 83 0.79 25.91 -9.76
N CYS A 84 1.17 24.98 -10.62
CA CYS A 84 1.42 23.61 -10.22
C CYS A 84 2.62 23.06 -10.95
N PHE A 85 3.68 22.71 -10.23
CA PHE A 85 4.86 22.05 -10.77
C PHE A 85 4.64 20.54 -10.73
N VAL A 86 5.01 19.86 -11.81
CA VAL A 86 4.65 18.46 -12.03
C VAL A 86 5.84 17.69 -12.60
N ALA A 87 5.99 16.44 -12.18
CA ALA A 87 6.78 15.42 -12.86
C ALA A 87 5.94 14.15 -13.02
N ASP A 88 5.85 13.65 -14.25
CA ASP A 88 5.04 12.48 -14.62
C ASP A 88 5.94 11.33 -15.07
N VAL A 89 5.84 10.20 -14.37
CA VAL A 89 6.63 8.99 -14.60
C VAL A 89 5.71 7.93 -15.18
N GLN A 90 6.04 7.45 -16.39
CA GLN A 90 5.33 6.34 -17.03
C GLN A 90 6.34 5.31 -17.52
N ARG A 91 6.17 4.05 -17.14
CA ARG A 91 7.03 2.95 -17.55
C ARG A 91 6.20 1.70 -17.82
N ILE A 92 6.47 1.05 -18.93
CA ILE A 92 5.82 -0.19 -19.38
C ILE A 92 6.92 -1.21 -19.66
N THR A 93 6.85 -2.33 -18.94
CA THR A 93 7.83 -3.41 -19.07
C THR A 93 7.30 -4.55 -19.93
N GLU A 94 5.99 -4.82 -19.85
CA GLU A 94 5.35 -5.94 -20.53
C GLU A 94 4.03 -5.49 -21.14
N ILE A 95 3.70 -6.03 -22.30
CA ILE A 95 2.40 -5.91 -22.96
C ILE A 95 1.96 -7.29 -23.41
N THR A 96 0.69 -7.62 -23.13
CA THR A 96 -0.02 -8.77 -23.71
C THR A 96 -1.22 -8.26 -24.48
N THR A 97 -1.37 -8.66 -25.73
CA THR A 97 -2.49 -8.22 -26.58
C THR A 97 -3.50 -9.34 -26.77
N THR A 98 -4.78 -9.01 -26.74
CA THR A 98 -5.89 -9.95 -26.94
C THR A 98 -6.66 -9.69 -28.24
N ALA A 99 -6.51 -8.50 -28.81
CA ALA A 99 -7.10 -8.14 -30.09
C ALA A 99 -6.20 -7.14 -30.83
N LYS A 100 -6.37 -7.06 -32.15
CA LYS A 100 -5.69 -6.05 -32.96
C LYS A 100 -6.14 -4.65 -32.50
N PRO A 101 -5.22 -3.76 -32.11
CA PRO A 101 -5.55 -2.35 -31.93
C PRO A 101 -6.06 -1.78 -33.27
N THR A 102 -7.32 -1.34 -33.35
CA THR A 102 -7.89 -0.74 -34.57
C THR A 102 -7.61 0.76 -34.62
N LEU A 103 -7.26 1.29 -35.80
CA LEU A 103 -6.89 2.70 -35.96
C LEU A 103 -8.08 3.62 -35.66
N GLY A 104 -8.08 4.16 -34.43
CA GLY A 104 -8.99 5.18 -33.94
C GLY A 104 -8.32 5.87 -32.75
N TYR A 105 -7.88 7.09 -32.98
CA TYR A 105 -7.13 7.99 -32.10
C TYR A 105 -7.35 7.81 -30.59
N ALA A 106 -6.39 7.19 -29.88
CA ALA A 106 -6.33 7.25 -28.42
C ALA A 106 -5.76 8.61 -27.97
N TRP A 107 -6.61 9.62 -27.84
CA TRP A 107 -6.26 10.79 -27.03
C TRP A 107 -6.35 10.38 -25.56
N GLY A 108 -5.21 9.97 -25.01
CA GLY A 108 -4.98 10.20 -23.59
C GLY A 108 -4.88 11.71 -23.34
N PRO A 109 -5.02 12.17 -22.08
CA PRO A 109 -4.88 13.57 -21.79
C PRO A 109 -3.54 14.08 -22.34
N TYR A 110 -3.62 15.10 -23.20
CA TYR A 110 -2.44 15.80 -23.72
C TYR A 110 -1.70 16.53 -22.59
N ASP A 111 -2.45 16.83 -21.52
CA ASP A 111 -2.03 17.62 -20.39
C ASP A 111 -1.97 16.79 -19.11
N VAL A 112 -0.86 16.83 -18.39
CA VAL A 112 -0.75 16.17 -17.09
C VAL A 112 -1.52 17.00 -16.06
N ALA A 113 -2.53 16.38 -15.45
CA ALA A 113 -3.30 17.03 -14.39
C ALA A 113 -2.48 17.14 -13.10
N CYS A 114 -2.78 18.16 -12.29
CA CYS A 114 -2.24 18.34 -10.94
C CYS A 114 -2.92 17.42 -9.92
N SER A 115 -2.93 16.14 -10.26
CA SER A 115 -3.56 15.06 -9.53
C SER A 115 -2.58 13.90 -9.48
N GLY A 116 -2.48 13.26 -8.34
CA GLY A 116 -1.49 12.21 -8.09
C GLY A 116 -1.22 12.11 -6.60
N VAL A 117 0.01 11.79 -6.23
CA VAL A 117 0.42 11.71 -4.82
C VAL A 117 1.22 12.96 -4.47
N SER A 118 0.63 13.83 -3.64
CA SER A 118 1.33 14.96 -3.04
C SER A 118 2.20 14.49 -1.86
N ASP A 119 3.21 15.28 -1.49
CA ASP A 119 4.05 15.00 -0.32
C ASP A 119 3.24 14.88 0.98
N ASN A 120 2.15 15.65 1.10
CA ASN A 120 1.29 15.66 2.28
C ASN A 120 0.36 14.43 2.34
N ASP A 121 0.11 13.80 1.20
CA ASP A 121 -0.76 12.62 1.07
C ASP A 121 0.04 11.32 1.03
N LEU A 122 1.35 11.37 1.30
CA LEU A 122 2.20 10.18 1.38
C LEU A 122 1.83 9.34 2.63
N THR A 123 1.24 8.19 2.34
CA THR A 123 0.84 7.15 3.29
C THR A 123 1.30 5.80 2.73
N GLN A 124 1.30 4.74 3.54
CA GLN A 124 1.57 3.38 3.04
C GLN A 124 0.74 3.02 1.81
N SER A 125 -0.54 3.42 1.79
CA SER A 125 -1.44 3.10 0.68
C SER A 125 -1.05 3.84 -0.59
N THR A 126 -0.78 5.14 -0.50
CA THR A 126 -0.42 5.97 -1.66
C THR A 126 1.01 5.71 -2.13
N TYR A 127 1.94 5.36 -1.24
CA TYR A 127 3.27 4.88 -1.60
C TYR A 127 3.19 3.58 -2.40
N ASN A 128 2.36 2.62 -1.96
CA ASN A 128 2.15 1.36 -2.68
C ASN A 128 1.51 1.55 -4.06
N GLN A 129 0.87 2.69 -4.35
CA GLN A 129 0.31 2.98 -5.67
C GLN A 129 1.36 3.48 -6.67
N ILE A 130 2.48 4.03 -6.18
CA ILE A 130 3.52 4.64 -7.03
C ILE A 130 4.80 3.77 -7.10
N TYR A 131 4.99 2.90 -6.12
CA TYR A 131 6.16 2.04 -6.01
C TYR A 131 5.94 0.64 -6.61
N GLY A 132 6.91 0.19 -7.41
CA GLY A 132 6.90 -1.14 -7.98
C GLY A 132 6.19 -1.23 -9.32
N LEU A 133 6.21 -2.45 -9.88
CA LEU A 133 5.45 -2.75 -11.09
C LEU A 133 4.06 -3.27 -10.72
N HIS A 134 3.06 -2.65 -11.30
CA HIS A 134 1.68 -3.07 -11.29
C HIS A 134 1.39 -3.88 -12.55
N LYS A 135 0.48 -4.84 -12.46
CA LYS A 135 0.12 -5.74 -13.55
C LYS A 135 -1.30 -5.47 -14.02
N ASP A 136 -1.60 -6.03 -15.20
CA ASP A 136 -2.96 -6.10 -15.73
C ASP A 136 -3.63 -4.75 -16.02
N GLN A 137 -2.85 -3.66 -16.26
CA GLN A 137 -3.42 -2.40 -16.71
C GLN A 137 -4.09 -2.59 -18.05
N ALA A 138 -5.42 -2.43 -18.12
CA ALA A 138 -6.15 -2.57 -19.36
C ALA A 138 -5.66 -1.54 -20.39
N ILE A 139 -5.42 -2.02 -21.61
CA ILE A 139 -5.19 -1.18 -22.78
C ILE A 139 -6.51 -1.18 -23.55
N VAL A 140 -7.18 -0.03 -23.56
CA VAL A 140 -8.51 0.13 -24.17
C VAL A 140 -8.44 0.97 -25.43
N ASP A 141 -9.29 0.64 -26.40
CA ASP A 141 -9.53 1.48 -27.58
C ASP A 141 -10.56 2.58 -27.29
N VAL A 142 -10.80 3.46 -28.28
CA VAL A 142 -11.77 4.56 -28.18
C VAL A 142 -13.22 4.11 -27.98
N ALA A 143 -13.53 2.87 -28.35
CA ALA A 143 -14.83 2.24 -28.11
C ALA A 143 -14.85 1.50 -26.75
N THR A 144 -13.88 1.77 -25.87
CA THR A 144 -13.67 1.16 -24.55
C THR A 144 -13.38 -0.33 -24.57
N LYS A 145 -13.08 -0.90 -25.75
CA LYS A 145 -12.77 -2.32 -25.88
C LYS A 145 -11.35 -2.58 -25.40
N VAL A 146 -11.19 -3.55 -24.50
CA VAL A 146 -9.88 -4.02 -24.06
C VAL A 146 -9.18 -4.77 -25.21
N VAL A 147 -8.07 -4.22 -25.69
CA VAL A 147 -7.23 -4.80 -26.75
C VAL A 147 -5.97 -5.49 -26.21
N GLY A 148 -5.69 -5.30 -24.92
CA GLY A 148 -4.57 -5.91 -24.24
C GLY A 148 -4.43 -5.45 -22.79
N LYS A 149 -3.30 -5.80 -22.19
CA LYS A 149 -2.92 -5.42 -20.84
C LYS A 149 -1.43 -5.09 -20.77
N ALA A 150 -1.04 -4.29 -19.78
CA ALA A 150 0.35 -3.94 -19.53
C ALA A 150 0.80 -4.19 -18.07
N THR A 151 2.07 -4.54 -17.91
CA THR A 151 2.79 -4.40 -16.64
C THR A 151 3.50 -3.05 -16.65
N TYR A 152 3.24 -2.22 -15.65
CA TYR A 152 3.56 -0.80 -15.66
C TYR A 152 4.02 -0.26 -14.30
N GLN A 153 4.67 0.88 -14.32
CA GLN A 153 4.79 1.80 -13.18
C GLN A 153 4.44 3.18 -13.70
N GLY A 154 3.38 3.78 -13.15
CA GLY A 154 2.85 5.06 -13.61
C GLY A 154 2.44 5.92 -12.44
N PHE A 155 2.97 7.13 -12.32
CA PHE A 155 2.57 8.07 -11.27
C PHE A 155 2.98 9.51 -11.58
N THR A 156 2.21 10.45 -11.01
CA THR A 156 2.48 11.88 -11.09
C THR A 156 2.82 12.43 -9.70
N ARG A 157 3.92 13.18 -9.63
CA ARG A 157 4.30 13.99 -8.46
C ARG A 157 4.05 15.44 -8.78
N PHE A 158 3.46 16.18 -7.84
CA PHE A 158 3.14 17.58 -8.06
C PHE A 158 3.23 18.42 -6.79
N TYR A 159 3.47 19.72 -6.97
CA TYR A 159 3.41 20.75 -5.95
C TYR A 159 2.45 21.82 -6.42
N TYR A 160 1.31 21.92 -5.74
CA TYR A 160 0.23 22.84 -6.07
C TYR A 160 0.28 24.07 -5.17
N PHE A 161 0.21 25.26 -5.78
CA PHE A 161 0.19 26.54 -5.09
C PHE A 161 -1.02 27.34 -5.56
N ASP A 162 -1.93 27.63 -4.63
CA ASP A 162 -3.09 28.52 -4.80
C ASP A 162 -2.89 29.90 -4.16
N ASP A 163 -1.67 30.18 -3.70
CA ASP A 163 -1.25 31.44 -3.11
C ASP A 163 0.12 31.90 -3.65
N ASP A 164 0.66 32.99 -3.13
CA ASP A 164 1.96 33.53 -3.55
C ASP A 164 3.18 32.83 -2.91
N THR A 165 3.02 31.70 -2.19
CA THR A 165 4.13 31.03 -1.49
C THR A 165 5.15 30.40 -2.43
N TRP A 166 4.80 30.16 -3.70
CA TRP A 166 5.75 29.78 -4.75
C TRP A 166 6.72 30.92 -5.12
N GLY A 167 6.46 32.15 -4.66
CA GLY A 167 7.36 33.29 -4.74
C GLY A 167 7.08 34.29 -5.86
N ASN A 168 6.06 34.06 -6.68
CA ASN A 168 5.59 34.95 -7.74
C ASN A 168 6.70 35.54 -8.65
N LYS A 169 7.60 34.66 -9.12
CA LYS A 169 8.78 35.06 -9.89
C LYS A 169 8.59 34.87 -11.39
N GLU A 170 9.12 35.80 -12.18
CA GLU A 170 9.17 35.70 -13.65
C GLU A 170 10.03 34.52 -14.11
N SER A 171 11.06 34.15 -13.35
CA SER A 171 11.91 32.99 -13.63
C SER A 171 12.52 32.42 -12.36
N GLY A 172 12.94 31.16 -12.43
CA GLY A 172 13.64 30.49 -11.34
C GLY A 172 13.84 29.01 -11.61
N THR A 173 14.39 28.33 -10.61
CA THR A 173 14.50 26.88 -10.57
C THR A 173 13.55 26.35 -9.50
N PHE A 174 12.64 25.46 -9.87
CA PHE A 174 11.81 24.72 -8.93
C PHE A 174 12.37 23.31 -8.76
N ASN A 175 12.59 22.88 -7.51
CA ASN A 175 13.06 21.53 -7.21
C ASN A 175 11.87 20.65 -6.79
N LEU A 176 11.73 19.50 -7.44
CA LEU A 176 10.70 18.51 -7.17
C LEU A 176 11.40 17.18 -6.88
N THR A 177 11.07 16.53 -5.76
CA THR A 177 11.61 15.21 -5.46
C THR A 177 10.69 14.12 -6.00
N LEU A 178 11.20 13.30 -6.92
CA LEU A 178 10.56 12.04 -7.29
C LEU A 178 10.76 11.04 -6.15
N ILE A 179 9.67 10.40 -5.73
CA ILE A 179 9.62 9.36 -4.71
C ILE A 179 8.84 8.17 -5.29
N GLY A 180 9.26 6.95 -4.94
CA GLY A 180 8.62 5.72 -5.41
C GLY A 180 9.36 5.04 -6.56
N LEU A 181 10.59 5.46 -6.87
CA LEU A 181 11.39 4.82 -7.90
C LEU A 181 11.87 3.43 -7.45
N ASN A 182 12.10 2.54 -8.42
CA ASN A 182 12.73 1.25 -8.19
C ASN A 182 14.25 1.39 -8.14
N PRO A 183 14.95 0.61 -7.30
CA PRO A 183 16.41 0.60 -7.25
C PRO A 183 17.00 -0.02 -8.53
N ASN A 184 18.23 0.35 -8.87
CA ASN A 184 18.96 -0.14 -10.05
C ASN A 184 18.15 -0.05 -11.36
N THR A 185 17.35 0.99 -11.52
CA THR A 185 16.41 1.15 -12.64
C THR A 185 16.69 2.44 -13.38
N THR A 186 16.83 2.34 -14.70
CA THR A 186 16.93 3.52 -15.57
C THR A 186 15.55 4.09 -15.86
N TYR A 187 15.39 5.37 -15.54
CA TYR A 187 14.24 6.21 -15.86
C TYR A 187 14.63 7.22 -16.94
N GLY A 188 13.65 7.63 -17.74
CA GLY A 188 13.90 8.46 -18.90
C GLY A 188 12.91 8.22 -20.02
N ASN A 189 13.30 8.60 -21.23
CA ASN A 189 12.41 8.70 -22.39
C ASN A 189 12.83 7.69 -23.47
N ARG A 190 12.28 6.47 -23.40
CA ARG A 190 12.76 5.30 -24.15
C ARG A 190 11.67 4.65 -24.99
N ASN A 191 12.05 4.15 -26.17
CA ASN A 191 11.16 3.49 -27.13
C ASN A 191 9.93 4.34 -27.51
N LEU A 192 10.13 5.66 -27.61
CA LEU A 192 9.12 6.60 -28.08
C LEU A 192 9.01 6.54 -29.61
N SER A 193 7.78 6.58 -30.11
CA SER A 193 7.49 6.59 -31.55
C SER A 193 7.38 8.00 -32.13
N GLN A 194 7.14 9.00 -31.28
CA GLN A 194 6.97 10.40 -31.64
C GLN A 194 8.13 11.23 -31.05
N SER A 195 8.60 12.24 -31.79
CA SER A 195 9.58 13.20 -31.30
C SER A 195 8.90 14.25 -30.40
N GLY A 196 9.55 14.65 -29.30
CA GLY A 196 9.05 15.69 -28.39
C GLY A 196 8.14 15.20 -27.26
N LEU A 197 7.29 16.10 -26.74
CA LEU A 197 6.26 15.78 -25.76
C LEU A 197 5.09 15.13 -26.48
N ALA A 198 4.96 13.82 -26.34
CA ALA A 198 3.90 13.05 -26.98
C ALA A 198 2.97 12.43 -25.93
N PRO A 199 1.65 12.33 -26.19
CA PRO A 199 0.72 11.68 -25.28
C PRO A 199 1.18 10.25 -24.95
N PHE A 200 1.12 9.87 -23.68
CA PHE A 200 1.51 8.54 -23.25
C PHE A 200 0.75 7.44 -24.00
N TYR A 201 -0.57 7.59 -24.08
CA TYR A 201 -1.45 6.65 -24.76
C TYR A 201 -1.14 6.49 -26.25
N GLY A 202 -0.68 7.55 -26.93
CA GLY A 202 -0.28 7.46 -28.33
C GLY A 202 0.95 6.57 -28.53
N ASN A 203 1.97 6.71 -27.67
CA ASN A 203 3.15 5.85 -27.70
C ASN A 203 2.83 4.43 -27.22
N LEU A 204 2.02 4.27 -26.18
CA LEU A 204 1.56 2.97 -25.68
C LEU A 204 0.85 2.21 -26.79
N TRP A 205 -0.08 2.86 -27.50
CA TRP A 205 -0.83 2.26 -28.61
C TRP A 205 0.08 1.74 -29.72
N ASN A 206 1.10 2.53 -30.10
CA ASN A 206 2.09 2.12 -31.09
C ASN A 206 2.92 0.93 -30.62
N GLN A 207 3.25 0.85 -29.33
CA GLN A 207 3.91 -0.33 -28.75
C GLN A 207 2.98 -1.55 -28.73
N THR A 208 1.71 -1.38 -28.36
CA THR A 208 0.71 -2.45 -28.37
C THR A 208 0.53 -3.02 -29.78
N LEU A 209 0.44 -2.17 -30.80
CA LEU A 209 0.33 -2.62 -32.19
C LEU A 209 1.57 -3.39 -32.65
N LYS A 210 2.78 -2.95 -32.27
CA LYS A 210 4.03 -3.68 -32.54
C LYS A 210 3.99 -5.08 -31.91
N VAL A 211 3.61 -5.18 -30.63
CA VAL A 211 3.53 -6.46 -29.91
C VAL A 211 2.47 -7.39 -30.50
N TYR A 212 1.31 -6.85 -30.88
CA TYR A 212 0.28 -7.63 -31.58
C TYR A 212 0.80 -8.24 -32.88
N ASN A 213 1.47 -7.43 -33.71
CA ASN A 213 2.04 -7.89 -34.98
C ASN A 213 3.19 -8.91 -34.81
N GLN A 214 3.76 -9.02 -33.60
CA GLN A 214 4.81 -9.97 -33.24
C GLN A 214 4.30 -11.27 -32.60
N GLY A 215 2.98 -11.50 -32.57
CA GLY A 215 2.40 -12.74 -32.02
C GLY A 215 1.77 -12.59 -30.63
N GLY A 216 1.68 -11.37 -30.10
CA GLY A 216 0.69 -11.02 -29.10
C GLY A 216 1.15 -10.91 -27.64
N HIS A 217 2.44 -11.12 -27.35
CA HIS A 217 3.01 -10.91 -26.01
C HIS A 217 4.47 -10.47 -26.10
N SER A 218 4.86 -9.49 -25.28
CA SER A 218 6.26 -9.06 -25.11
C SER A 218 6.50 -8.57 -23.69
N SER A 219 7.48 -9.16 -23.01
CA SER A 219 7.87 -8.85 -21.63
C SER A 219 9.05 -7.88 -21.51
N ASN A 220 9.57 -7.40 -22.64
CA ASN A 220 10.70 -6.47 -22.68
C ASN A 220 10.41 -5.28 -23.60
N VAL A 221 9.27 -4.62 -23.37
CA VAL A 221 8.86 -3.45 -24.17
C VAL A 221 9.78 -2.26 -23.90
N ASN A 222 10.30 -2.16 -22.68
CA ASN A 222 11.22 -1.11 -22.23
C ASN A 222 10.79 0.32 -22.65
N PHE A 223 9.48 0.57 -22.62
CA PHE A 223 8.87 1.83 -23.02
C PHE A 223 8.70 2.70 -21.78
N SER A 224 9.24 3.92 -21.79
CA SER A 224 9.04 4.85 -20.69
C SER A 224 9.02 6.29 -21.16
N GLN A 225 8.25 7.12 -20.46
CA GLN A 225 8.18 8.57 -20.61
C GLN A 225 8.36 9.19 -19.23
N LEU A 226 9.20 10.23 -19.17
CA LEU A 226 9.39 11.00 -17.96
C LEU A 226 9.49 12.47 -18.33
N TYR A 227 8.44 13.22 -17.98
CA TYR A 227 8.30 14.63 -18.30
C TYR A 227 8.19 15.45 -17.01
N ALA A 228 8.72 16.67 -17.01
CA ALA A 228 8.51 17.60 -15.91
C ALA A 228 8.30 19.03 -16.42
N GLY A 229 7.61 19.85 -15.64
CA GLY A 229 7.11 21.14 -16.07
C GLY A 229 6.13 21.73 -15.10
N PHE A 230 5.26 22.60 -15.58
CA PHE A 230 4.24 23.23 -14.75
C PHE A 230 2.98 23.60 -15.53
N ARG A 231 1.88 23.76 -14.81
CA ARG A 231 0.58 24.25 -15.29
C ARG A 231 0.24 25.54 -14.55
N ILE A 232 -0.45 26.47 -15.23
CA ILE A 232 -0.97 27.70 -14.62
C ILE A 232 -2.47 27.81 -14.90
N GLU A 233 -3.27 28.14 -13.89
CA GLU A 233 -4.63 28.65 -14.06
C GLU A 233 -4.64 30.14 -13.73
N LEU A 234 -5.29 30.95 -14.58
CA LEU A 234 -5.47 32.37 -14.38
C LEU A 234 -6.82 32.69 -13.73
N LYS A 235 -6.91 33.86 -13.09
CA LYS A 235 -8.10 34.35 -12.39
C LYS A 235 -9.33 34.49 -13.30
N ASN A 236 -9.12 34.72 -14.59
CA ASN A 236 -10.18 34.82 -15.59
C ASN A 236 -10.62 33.46 -16.17
N GLY A 237 -10.00 32.35 -15.75
CA GLY A 237 -10.27 31.00 -16.23
C GLY A 237 -9.42 30.54 -17.42
N ASP A 238 -8.62 31.44 -18.03
CA ASP A 238 -7.60 31.04 -19.02
C ASP A 238 -6.48 30.24 -18.34
N TYR A 239 -5.71 29.46 -19.11
CA TYR A 239 -4.69 28.59 -18.52
C TYR A 239 -3.50 28.30 -19.45
N VAL A 240 -2.37 27.99 -18.84
CA VAL A 240 -1.19 27.41 -19.50
C VAL A 240 -1.18 25.91 -19.22
N PRO A 241 -1.43 25.06 -20.22
CA PRO A 241 -1.28 23.61 -20.09
C PRO A 241 0.18 23.19 -19.84
N PHE A 242 0.36 22.14 -19.05
CA PHE A 242 1.64 21.43 -18.84
C PHE A 242 2.36 21.13 -20.15
N ALA A 243 1.66 20.68 -21.19
CA ALA A 243 2.31 20.34 -22.46
C ALA A 243 3.06 21.51 -23.14
N TYR A 244 2.69 22.75 -22.86
CA TYR A 244 3.35 23.96 -23.38
C TYR A 244 4.45 24.48 -22.43
N ALA A 245 4.46 23.98 -21.20
CA ALA A 245 5.38 24.37 -20.13
C ALA A 245 6.07 23.16 -19.49
N ALA A 246 6.46 22.18 -20.32
CA ALA A 246 7.17 20.98 -19.88
C ALA A 246 8.32 20.62 -20.82
N LYS A 247 9.20 19.74 -20.35
CA LYS A 247 10.26 19.10 -21.14
C LYS A 247 10.47 17.65 -20.72
N GLN A 248 11.19 16.92 -21.56
CA GLN A 248 11.70 15.61 -21.22
C GLN A 248 12.73 15.71 -20.10
N VAL A 249 12.56 14.90 -19.05
CA VAL A 249 13.59 14.73 -18.03
C VAL A 249 14.73 13.90 -18.63
N PRO A 250 16.00 14.32 -18.50
CA PRO A 250 17.14 13.53 -18.93
C PRO A 250 17.15 12.13 -18.30
N ASP A 251 17.66 11.14 -19.02
CA ASP A 251 17.79 9.78 -18.51
C ASP A 251 18.70 9.74 -17.27
N PHE A 252 18.32 8.95 -16.28
CA PHE A 252 19.12 8.68 -15.09
C PHE A 252 18.86 7.25 -14.57
N THR A 253 19.79 6.73 -13.79
CA THR A 253 19.69 5.39 -13.21
C THR A 253 19.76 5.49 -11.69
N THR A 254 18.74 4.96 -11.02
CA THR A 254 18.70 4.88 -9.55
C THR A 254 19.81 3.98 -9.03
N THR A 255 20.29 4.29 -7.82
CA THR A 255 21.33 3.49 -7.18
C THR A 255 20.76 2.18 -6.62
N ALA A 256 21.64 1.30 -6.14
CA ALA A 256 21.22 0.19 -5.31
C ALA A 256 20.83 0.69 -3.91
N GLU A 257 19.95 -0.06 -3.24
CA GLU A 257 19.79 0.07 -1.79
C GLU A 257 21.12 -0.29 -1.10
N PRO A 258 21.50 0.39 0.00
CA PRO A 258 22.72 0.08 0.72
C PRO A 258 22.62 -1.31 1.36
N ALA A 259 23.73 -2.04 1.36
CA ALA A 259 23.81 -3.32 2.04
C ALA A 259 23.58 -3.15 3.55
N THR A 260 22.75 -4.02 4.11
CA THR A 260 22.50 -4.05 5.56
C THR A 260 23.78 -4.36 6.33
N LYS A 261 23.97 -3.68 7.46
CA LYS A 261 25.12 -3.89 8.36
C LYS A 261 24.78 -4.86 9.48
N PRO A 262 25.63 -5.87 9.77
CA PRO A 262 25.41 -6.79 10.88
C PRO A 262 25.50 -6.07 12.23
N SER A 263 24.97 -6.69 13.28
CA SER A 263 24.98 -6.13 14.64
C SER A 263 26.41 -5.89 15.18
N THR A 264 27.40 -6.64 14.69
CA THR A 264 28.82 -6.50 15.05
C THR A 264 29.42 -5.16 14.61
N ASP A 265 28.85 -4.53 13.59
CA ASP A 265 29.32 -3.23 13.09
C ASP A 265 28.78 -2.07 13.96
N LEU A 266 27.83 -2.35 14.87
CA LEU A 266 27.30 -1.39 15.84
C LEU A 266 28.20 -1.36 17.09
N THR A 267 29.28 -0.58 17.00
CA THR A 267 30.30 -0.44 18.04
C THR A 267 30.05 0.79 18.90
N ASP A 268 30.71 0.91 20.05
CA ASP A 268 30.61 2.12 20.87
C ASP A 268 31.17 3.37 20.15
N ALA A 269 32.09 3.18 19.18
CA ALA A 269 32.66 4.27 18.41
C ALA A 269 31.67 4.95 17.44
N ASN A 270 30.61 4.23 17.02
CA ASN A 270 29.52 4.77 16.20
C ASN A 270 28.18 4.83 16.96
N LYS A 271 28.21 4.70 18.29
CA LYS A 271 27.07 4.87 19.17
C LYS A 271 26.82 6.36 19.46
N GLY A 272 25.57 6.72 19.77
CA GLY A 272 25.25 7.99 20.44
C GLY A 272 24.88 9.17 19.53
N SER A 273 25.04 9.03 18.22
CA SER A 273 24.46 9.98 17.25
C SER A 273 22.95 9.82 17.10
N LEU A 274 22.35 8.78 17.68
CA LEU A 274 20.89 8.57 17.71
C LEU A 274 20.34 8.51 19.14
N GLN A 275 19.16 9.08 19.34
CA GLN A 275 18.43 9.03 20.61
C GLN A 275 16.92 8.93 20.39
N THR A 276 16.27 7.91 20.94
CA THR A 276 14.81 7.88 21.08
C THR A 276 14.39 8.77 22.26
N SER A 277 13.22 9.42 22.19
CA SER A 277 12.74 10.34 23.25
C SER A 277 12.69 9.68 24.62
N ASP A 278 12.15 8.46 24.70
CA ASP A 278 11.83 7.78 25.96
C ASP A 278 12.54 6.43 26.15
N LYS A 279 13.53 6.11 25.28
CA LYS A 279 14.18 4.78 25.19
C LYS A 279 13.23 3.59 25.03
N THR A 280 11.93 3.86 24.95
CA THR A 280 10.86 2.89 24.97
C THR A 280 9.88 3.22 23.86
N VAL A 281 9.54 2.25 23.02
CA VAL A 281 8.62 2.42 21.89
C VAL A 281 7.59 1.30 21.92
N ASN A 282 6.43 1.48 21.29
CA ASN A 282 5.44 0.41 21.19
C ASN A 282 5.59 -0.32 19.85
N ALA A 283 5.48 -1.64 19.86
CA ALA A 283 5.33 -2.39 18.63
C ALA A 283 4.02 -2.00 17.92
N GLY A 284 4.06 -1.94 16.60
CA GLY A 284 2.95 -1.48 15.77
C GLY A 284 2.73 0.03 15.79
N SER A 285 3.76 0.81 16.11
CA SER A 285 3.69 2.26 16.16
C SER A 285 4.89 2.89 15.46
N VAL A 286 4.74 4.17 15.11
CA VAL A 286 5.84 4.99 14.57
C VAL A 286 6.68 5.48 15.74
N ALA A 287 7.98 5.18 15.70
CA ALA A 287 8.97 5.68 16.63
C ALA A 287 9.71 6.86 16.01
N ARG A 288 9.78 7.97 16.75
CA ARG A 288 10.65 9.11 16.42
C ARG A 288 12.02 8.92 17.05
N VAL A 289 13.07 9.04 16.23
CA VAL A 289 14.47 8.90 16.65
C VAL A 289 15.22 10.16 16.26
N TYR A 290 15.77 10.86 17.24
CA TYR A 290 16.58 12.06 17.05
C TYR A 290 17.99 11.72 16.56
N VAL A 291 18.51 12.56 15.68
CA VAL A 291 19.85 12.47 15.10
C VAL A 291 20.68 13.64 15.63
N ASN A 292 21.59 13.37 16.57
CA ASN A 292 22.38 14.38 17.27
C ASN A 292 23.51 14.94 16.41
N ASN A 293 24.07 14.13 15.50
CA ASN A 293 25.21 14.52 14.66
C ASN A 293 24.96 14.10 13.21
N LEU A 294 24.14 14.90 12.53
CA LEU A 294 23.84 14.71 11.12
C LEU A 294 25.04 15.15 10.26
N THR A 295 25.33 14.44 9.18
CA THR A 295 26.39 14.84 8.25
C THR A 295 26.11 16.24 7.70
N LYS A 296 27.17 17.03 7.48
CA LYS A 296 27.03 18.41 6.96
C LYS A 296 26.26 18.47 5.64
N GLU A 297 26.45 17.46 4.79
CA GLU A 297 25.73 17.32 3.52
C GLU A 297 24.22 17.18 3.74
N CYS A 298 23.81 16.24 4.59
CA CYS A 298 22.39 16.03 4.85
C CYS A 298 21.78 17.19 5.65
N ALA A 299 22.48 17.73 6.64
CA ALA A 299 22.04 18.92 7.37
C ALA A 299 21.78 20.09 6.42
N ALA A 300 22.67 20.36 5.46
CA ALA A 300 22.49 21.42 4.48
C ALA A 300 21.26 21.22 3.58
N LYS A 301 20.90 19.97 3.25
CA LYS A 301 19.66 19.64 2.53
C LYS A 301 18.43 19.95 3.38
N VAL A 302 18.39 19.45 4.61
CA VAL A 302 17.27 19.66 5.52
C VAL A 302 17.05 21.15 5.82
N GLU A 303 18.13 21.95 5.96
CA GLU A 303 18.01 23.41 6.11
C GLU A 303 17.40 24.13 4.90
N LYS A 304 17.52 23.56 3.71
CA LYS A 304 16.90 24.07 2.48
C LYS A 304 15.46 23.59 2.29
N GLY A 305 14.96 22.73 3.20
CA GLY A 305 13.66 22.06 3.06
C GLY A 305 13.71 20.85 2.13
N GLU A 306 14.90 20.35 1.79
CA GLU A 306 15.09 19.11 1.04
C GLU A 306 15.18 17.92 2.02
N SER A 307 14.85 16.71 1.55
CA SER A 307 14.91 15.50 2.37
C SER A 307 16.20 14.71 2.14
N CYS A 308 16.70 14.08 3.20
CA CYS A 308 17.66 12.98 3.07
C CYS A 308 16.93 11.65 3.26
N PHE A 309 17.14 10.72 2.34
CA PHE A 309 16.50 9.42 2.34
C PHE A 309 17.49 8.35 2.77
N TRP A 310 17.43 7.97 4.05
CA TRP A 310 18.37 7.03 4.68
C TRP A 310 17.65 5.77 5.14
N TYR A 311 18.38 4.76 5.59
CA TYR A 311 17.82 3.45 5.90
C TYR A 311 17.97 3.17 7.38
N SER A 312 16.87 2.79 8.03
CA SER A 312 16.88 2.43 9.45
C SER A 312 16.62 0.94 9.64
N TYR A 313 17.23 0.39 10.68
CA TYR A 313 17.19 -1.04 10.96
C TYR A 313 16.97 -1.28 12.46
N ILE A 314 16.17 -2.29 12.80
CA ILE A 314 16.06 -2.79 14.17
C ILE A 314 16.79 -4.14 14.29
N TYR A 315 17.48 -4.35 15.42
CA TYR A 315 18.41 -5.47 15.57
C TYR A 315 17.93 -6.53 16.56
N SER A 316 17.81 -7.74 16.01
CA SER A 316 17.94 -9.05 16.67
C SER A 316 18.60 -10.02 15.67
N ASN A 317 18.04 -10.05 14.46
CA ASN A 317 18.67 -10.16 13.14
C ASN A 317 18.35 -8.81 12.45
N PRO A 318 19.24 -8.15 11.68
CA PRO A 318 18.91 -6.81 11.18
C PRO A 318 17.69 -6.86 10.25
N VAL A 319 16.65 -6.13 10.62
CA VAL A 319 15.42 -5.97 9.83
C VAL A 319 15.27 -4.51 9.47
N ARG A 320 15.07 -4.24 8.17
CA ARG A 320 14.81 -2.90 7.66
C ARG A 320 13.48 -2.39 8.20
N LEU A 321 13.50 -1.20 8.78
CA LEU A 321 12.30 -0.47 9.17
C LEU A 321 11.81 0.37 7.99
N THR A 322 10.51 0.62 7.95
CA THR A 322 9.89 1.50 6.95
C THR A 322 9.65 2.89 7.54
N GLY A 323 9.58 3.91 6.69
CA GLY A 323 9.01 5.20 7.07
C GLY A 323 7.53 5.08 7.46
N PRO A 324 6.93 6.13 8.05
CA PRO A 324 5.50 6.17 8.38
C PRO A 324 4.59 6.01 7.16
N ASP A 325 5.07 6.47 6.01
CA ASP A 325 4.44 6.34 4.69
C ASP A 325 4.70 4.98 4.03
N GLY A 326 5.36 4.05 4.72
CA GLY A 326 5.65 2.72 4.18
C GLY A 326 6.83 2.64 3.24
N SER A 327 7.53 3.75 3.00
CA SER A 327 8.74 3.75 2.19
C SER A 327 9.83 2.87 2.82
N PRO A 328 10.73 2.27 2.03
CA PRO A 328 11.82 1.41 2.52
C PRO A 328 12.96 2.21 3.16
N TYR A 329 12.80 3.52 3.29
CA TYR A 329 13.75 4.47 3.84
C TYR A 329 13.04 5.32 4.91
N ALA A 330 13.82 6.10 5.63
CA ALA A 330 13.36 7.13 6.54
C ALA A 330 13.83 8.49 6.02
N SER A 331 12.92 9.47 6.04
CA SER A 331 13.22 10.85 5.71
C SER A 331 13.75 11.58 6.94
N ILE A 332 14.90 12.24 6.80
CA ILE A 332 15.43 13.09 7.86
C ILE A 332 14.71 14.43 7.84
N GLU A 333 14.13 14.79 8.98
CA GLU A 333 13.38 16.03 9.20
C GLU A 333 14.01 16.86 10.32
N LYS A 334 13.54 18.10 10.48
CA LYS A 334 13.94 19.02 11.55
C LYS A 334 12.71 19.48 12.31
N ASP A 335 12.73 19.33 13.63
CA ASP A 335 11.62 19.76 14.49
C ASP A 335 11.64 21.29 14.75
N SER A 336 10.61 21.77 15.43
CA SER A 336 10.45 23.19 15.79
C SER A 336 11.52 23.70 16.76
N ALA A 337 12.21 22.82 17.49
CA ALA A 337 13.34 23.14 18.34
C ALA A 337 14.68 23.07 17.58
N GLY A 338 14.64 22.78 16.28
CA GLY A 338 15.80 22.69 15.41
C GLY A 338 16.59 21.38 15.51
N LYS A 339 16.03 20.34 16.13
CA LYS A 339 16.66 19.03 16.23
C LYS A 339 16.30 18.16 15.04
N TYR A 340 17.29 17.45 14.50
CA TYR A 340 17.06 16.50 13.42
C TYR A 340 16.48 15.19 13.95
N TYR A 341 15.57 14.58 13.20
CA TYR A 341 14.99 13.28 13.54
C TYR A 341 14.61 12.51 12.28
N PHE A 342 14.36 11.22 12.45
CA PHE A 342 13.58 10.43 11.50
C PHE A 342 12.47 9.69 12.24
N GLU A 343 11.49 9.25 11.49
CA GLU A 343 10.41 8.40 11.97
C GLU A 343 10.46 7.05 11.29
N ALA A 344 10.25 5.99 12.05
CA ALA A 344 10.29 4.62 11.55
C ALA A 344 9.20 3.78 12.22
N TYR A 345 8.52 2.94 11.43
CA TYR A 345 7.50 2.03 11.94
C TYR A 345 8.14 0.81 12.61
N ILE A 346 7.79 0.55 13.87
CA ILE A 346 8.23 -0.62 14.62
C ILE A 346 7.27 -1.79 14.36
N PRO A 347 7.72 -2.93 13.82
CA PRO A 347 6.82 -4.03 13.49
C PRO A 347 6.11 -4.63 14.73
N ASP A 348 4.87 -5.08 14.54
CA ASP A 348 3.99 -5.65 15.58
C ASP A 348 4.61 -6.82 16.37
N SER A 349 5.53 -7.56 15.72
CA SER A 349 6.14 -8.76 16.27
C SER A 349 7.26 -8.50 17.28
N TYR A 350 7.70 -7.25 17.44
CA TYR A 350 8.84 -6.90 18.29
C TYR A 350 8.44 -6.72 19.75
N SER A 351 9.35 -7.09 20.67
CA SER A 351 9.22 -6.85 22.10
C SER A 351 10.55 -7.07 22.80
N GLY A 352 10.80 -6.35 23.89
CA GLY A 352 12.05 -6.45 24.66
C GLY A 352 13.13 -5.50 24.14
N ASP A 353 14.38 -5.76 24.49
CA ASP A 353 15.49 -4.86 24.20
C ASP A 353 16.09 -5.11 22.81
N HIS A 354 16.27 -4.03 22.07
CA HIS A 354 16.78 -4.00 20.70
C HIS A 354 17.73 -2.81 20.49
N LYS A 355 18.38 -2.78 19.33
CA LYS A 355 19.06 -1.58 18.82
C LYS A 355 18.34 -1.07 17.58
N ILE A 356 18.30 0.24 17.40
CA ILE A 356 17.92 0.87 16.13
C ILE A 356 19.14 1.58 15.57
N SER A 357 19.48 1.32 14.29
CA SER A 357 20.53 2.03 13.56
C SER A 357 19.96 2.88 12.43
N LEU A 358 20.77 3.83 11.97
CA LEU A 358 20.55 4.64 10.79
C LEU A 358 21.79 4.55 9.90
N VAL A 359 21.56 4.29 8.63
CA VAL A 359 22.58 4.06 7.61
C VAL A 359 22.28 4.98 6.43
N ASP A 360 23.28 5.72 5.96
CA ASP A 360 23.10 6.61 4.81
C ASP A 360 22.96 5.84 3.47
N GLU A 361 22.73 6.57 2.38
CA GLU A 361 22.57 6.00 1.05
C GLU A 361 23.83 5.29 0.52
N LYS A 362 24.99 5.55 1.12
CA LYS A 362 26.29 4.94 0.78
C LYS A 362 26.60 3.71 1.66
N GLY A 363 25.74 3.40 2.63
CA GLY A 363 25.91 2.28 3.54
C GLY A 363 26.76 2.59 4.78
N ALA A 364 27.08 3.87 5.07
CA ALA A 364 27.79 4.24 6.27
C ALA A 364 26.83 4.38 7.46
N ILE A 365 27.21 3.83 8.61
CA ILE A 365 26.44 3.92 9.85
C ILE A 365 26.54 5.36 10.38
N GLN A 366 25.41 6.03 10.43
CA GLN A 366 25.28 7.41 10.93
C GLN A 366 25.08 7.44 12.45
N GLY A 367 24.55 6.35 12.99
CA GLY A 367 24.52 6.10 14.43
C GLY A 367 23.61 4.93 14.78
N TRP A 368 23.61 4.57 16.06
CA TRP A 368 22.65 3.63 16.63
C TRP A 368 22.32 3.97 18.08
N THR A 369 21.17 3.47 18.55
CA THR A 369 20.66 3.66 19.90
C THR A 369 20.00 2.39 20.44
N ASP A 370 20.05 2.21 21.75
CA ASP A 370 19.32 1.14 22.45
C ASP A 370 17.84 1.53 22.56
N VAL A 371 16.94 0.55 22.42
CA VAL A 371 15.50 0.75 22.56
C VAL A 371 14.84 -0.47 23.21
N THR A 372 13.90 -0.23 24.11
CA THR A 372 13.00 -1.26 24.65
C THR A 372 11.66 -1.19 23.92
N VAL A 373 11.28 -2.25 23.22
CA VAL A 373 10.00 -2.35 22.53
C VAL A 373 8.95 -2.95 23.47
N LYS A 374 7.93 -2.18 23.80
CA LYS A 374 6.72 -2.68 24.46
C LYS A 374 5.91 -3.48 23.45
N LYS A 375 5.59 -4.72 23.82
CA LYS A 375 4.73 -5.60 23.01
C LYS A 375 3.40 -4.90 22.71
N LYS A 376 2.95 -4.98 21.46
CA LYS A 376 1.64 -4.47 21.06
C LYS A 376 0.56 -5.15 21.92
N PRO A 377 -0.29 -4.40 22.65
CA PRO A 377 -1.38 -5.00 23.38
C PRO A 377 -2.29 -5.74 22.41
N VAL A 378 -2.42 -7.05 22.56
CA VAL A 378 -3.48 -7.78 21.88
C VAL A 378 -4.79 -7.35 22.55
N PRO A 379 -5.81 -6.87 21.82
CA PRO A 379 -7.09 -6.52 22.41
C PRO A 379 -7.61 -7.69 23.24
N ALA A 380 -8.02 -7.44 24.48
CA ALA A 380 -8.51 -8.48 25.37
C ALA A 380 -9.82 -9.05 24.82
N VAL A 381 -9.80 -10.29 24.36
CA VAL A 381 -10.98 -10.95 23.81
C VAL A 381 -11.81 -11.58 24.92
N LYS A 382 -13.13 -11.36 24.91
CA LYS A 382 -14.04 -12.05 25.84
C LYS A 382 -14.20 -13.53 25.42
N PRO A 383 -13.81 -14.50 26.27
CA PRO A 383 -13.93 -15.92 25.94
C PRO A 383 -15.39 -16.39 25.97
N VAL A 384 -15.75 -17.27 25.04
CA VAL A 384 -17.06 -17.94 24.95
C VAL A 384 -16.86 -19.44 24.81
N ALA A 385 -17.45 -20.22 25.70
CA ALA A 385 -17.39 -21.68 25.62
C ALA A 385 -18.20 -22.19 24.42
N VAL A 386 -17.63 -23.13 23.66
CA VAL A 386 -18.35 -23.93 22.66
C VAL A 386 -18.61 -25.31 23.24
N TYR A 387 -19.89 -25.60 23.46
CA TYR A 387 -20.36 -26.87 23.98
C TYR A 387 -20.48 -27.89 22.85
N ARG A 388 -20.10 -29.13 23.11
CA ARG A 388 -20.32 -30.28 22.23
C ARG A 388 -21.33 -31.21 22.87
N VAL A 389 -22.37 -31.58 22.12
CA VAL A 389 -23.35 -32.61 22.54
C VAL A 389 -23.44 -33.69 21.48
N TYR A 390 -23.69 -34.93 21.90
CA TYR A 390 -23.69 -36.10 21.04
C TYR A 390 -25.02 -36.85 21.10
N ASN A 391 -25.58 -37.17 19.93
CA ASN A 391 -26.77 -38.00 19.82
C ASN A 391 -26.38 -39.46 19.56
N ARG A 392 -26.64 -40.35 20.52
CA ARG A 392 -26.30 -41.78 20.35
C ARG A 392 -27.20 -42.51 19.34
N ASN A 393 -28.39 -41.98 19.04
CA ASN A 393 -29.32 -42.62 18.12
C ASN A 393 -28.96 -42.32 16.66
N SER A 394 -28.53 -41.08 16.35
CA SER A 394 -28.14 -40.68 15.00
C SER A 394 -26.63 -40.68 14.75
N GLY A 395 -25.81 -40.65 15.80
CA GLY A 395 -24.37 -40.51 15.70
C GLY A 395 -23.87 -39.07 15.47
N LEU A 396 -24.77 -38.09 15.46
CA LEU A 396 -24.45 -36.67 15.21
C LEU A 396 -23.88 -35.95 16.44
N HIS A 397 -22.96 -35.03 16.20
CA HIS A 397 -22.48 -34.04 17.16
C HIS A 397 -23.06 -32.67 16.84
N HIS A 398 -23.32 -31.89 17.88
CA HIS A 398 -23.73 -30.49 17.74
C HIS A 398 -22.82 -29.58 18.54
N TYR A 399 -22.46 -28.44 17.94
CA TYR A 399 -21.57 -27.44 18.52
C TYR A 399 -22.30 -26.11 18.68
N THR A 400 -22.32 -25.58 19.90
CA THR A 400 -23.04 -24.34 20.20
C THR A 400 -22.40 -23.51 21.30
N THR A 401 -22.48 -22.19 21.18
CA THR A 401 -22.19 -21.25 22.28
C THR A 401 -23.40 -21.00 23.18
N SER A 402 -24.59 -21.42 22.75
CA SER A 402 -25.84 -21.25 23.50
C SER A 402 -25.99 -22.35 24.54
N LYS A 403 -25.89 -21.96 25.80
CA LYS A 403 -26.20 -22.87 26.92
C LYS A 403 -27.64 -23.40 26.85
N GLY A 404 -28.59 -22.57 26.40
CA GLY A 404 -29.99 -22.98 26.26
C GLY A 404 -30.20 -24.04 25.18
N GLU A 405 -29.51 -23.93 24.04
CA GLU A 405 -29.56 -24.94 22.96
C GLU A 405 -28.99 -26.27 23.43
N ARG A 406 -27.81 -26.25 24.07
CA ARG A 406 -27.22 -27.42 24.72
C ARG A 406 -28.17 -28.08 25.71
N ASP A 407 -28.70 -27.30 26.66
CA ASP A 407 -29.57 -27.82 27.73
C ASP A 407 -30.88 -28.41 27.17
N ASN A 408 -31.40 -27.85 26.07
CA ASN A 408 -32.57 -28.39 25.39
C ASN A 408 -32.25 -29.72 24.68
N LEU A 409 -31.11 -29.84 23.99
CA LEU A 409 -30.70 -31.09 23.36
C LEU A 409 -30.47 -32.20 24.40
N VAL A 410 -29.87 -31.86 25.55
CA VAL A 410 -29.69 -32.80 26.67
C VAL A 410 -31.03 -33.30 27.22
N LYS A 411 -32.03 -32.42 27.37
CA LYS A 411 -33.40 -32.83 27.75
C LYS A 411 -34.04 -33.78 26.73
N LEU A 412 -33.68 -33.66 25.46
CA LEU A 412 -34.12 -34.55 24.39
C LEU A 412 -33.30 -35.85 24.31
N GLY A 413 -32.43 -36.12 25.29
CA GLY A 413 -31.67 -37.37 25.40
C GLY A 413 -30.29 -37.35 24.74
N TRP A 414 -29.81 -36.20 24.29
CA TRP A 414 -28.42 -36.07 23.81
C TRP A 414 -27.46 -36.10 25.01
N ARG A 415 -26.26 -36.66 24.80
CA ARG A 415 -25.20 -36.67 25.80
C ARG A 415 -24.47 -35.34 25.79
N ASP A 416 -24.37 -34.67 26.94
CA ASP A 416 -23.46 -33.53 27.11
C ASP A 416 -22.01 -34.03 27.16
N GLU A 417 -21.16 -33.49 26.29
CA GLU A 417 -19.72 -33.78 26.27
C GLU A 417 -18.89 -32.59 26.78
N GLY A 418 -19.55 -31.56 27.31
CA GLY A 418 -18.94 -30.41 27.92
C GLY A 418 -18.43 -29.38 26.91
N THR A 419 -17.49 -28.55 27.36
CA THR A 419 -16.84 -27.53 26.53
C THR A 419 -15.74 -28.17 25.69
N SER A 420 -15.92 -28.20 24.37
CA SER A 420 -14.92 -28.74 23.44
C SER A 420 -13.75 -27.78 23.24
N PHE A 421 -14.04 -26.49 23.13
CA PHE A 421 -13.03 -25.42 23.03
C PHE A 421 -13.62 -24.06 23.42
N THR A 422 -12.74 -23.06 23.59
CA THR A 422 -13.14 -21.68 23.89
C THR A 422 -12.95 -20.77 22.68
N ALA A 423 -14.04 -20.21 22.16
CA ALA A 423 -14.08 -19.23 21.08
C ALA A 423 -14.10 -17.78 21.62
N ALA A 424 -14.24 -16.82 20.72
CA ALA A 424 -14.36 -15.39 21.01
C ALA A 424 -15.80 -14.89 20.89
N ALA A 425 -16.20 -14.00 21.80
CA ALA A 425 -17.42 -13.21 21.62
C ALA A 425 -17.26 -12.21 20.48
N LYS A 426 -18.38 -11.85 19.84
CA LYS A 426 -18.39 -10.74 18.86
C LYS A 426 -17.97 -9.44 19.53
N GLU A 427 -16.96 -8.79 18.99
CA GLU A 427 -16.56 -7.45 19.40
C GLU A 427 -16.29 -6.59 18.17
N ALA A 428 -17.15 -5.62 17.90
CA ALA A 428 -17.10 -4.83 16.67
C ALA A 428 -15.80 -4.01 16.51
N ALA A 429 -15.19 -3.61 17.63
CA ALA A 429 -13.93 -2.87 17.61
C ALA A 429 -12.70 -3.76 17.31
N ASN A 430 -12.80 -5.08 17.50
CA ASN A 430 -11.69 -5.99 17.30
C ASN A 430 -11.67 -6.56 15.86
N LYS A 431 -10.81 -5.98 15.01
CA LYS A 431 -10.64 -6.40 13.61
C LYS A 431 -9.95 -7.77 13.44
N ASN A 432 -9.40 -8.34 14.51
CA ASN A 432 -8.74 -9.65 14.51
C ASN A 432 -9.73 -10.82 14.56
N LEU A 433 -11.00 -10.56 14.86
CA LEU A 433 -12.03 -11.57 14.94
C LEU A 433 -12.49 -12.01 13.55
N LYS A 434 -12.43 -13.32 13.28
CA LYS A 434 -12.94 -13.95 12.06
C LYS A 434 -14.16 -14.81 12.39
N PRO A 435 -15.23 -14.75 11.58
CA PRO A 435 -16.44 -15.52 11.83
C PRO A 435 -16.26 -17.01 11.50
N VAL A 436 -16.93 -17.85 12.27
CA VAL A 436 -17.25 -19.24 11.90
C VAL A 436 -18.73 -19.28 11.57
N TYR A 437 -19.05 -19.61 10.32
CA TYR A 437 -20.40 -19.78 9.82
C TYR A 437 -20.95 -21.14 10.23
N ARG A 438 -22.27 -21.23 10.40
CA ARG A 438 -22.99 -22.49 10.68
C ARG A 438 -24.08 -22.70 9.64
N GLU A 439 -24.06 -23.87 9.04
CA GLU A 439 -25.04 -24.30 8.04
C GLU A 439 -25.71 -25.59 8.49
N TYR A 440 -27.03 -25.67 8.31
CA TYR A 440 -27.84 -26.85 8.64
C TYR A 440 -28.35 -27.53 7.37
N ASN A 441 -28.16 -28.84 7.24
CA ASN A 441 -28.73 -29.64 6.16
C ASN A 441 -30.13 -30.16 6.56
N PRO A 442 -31.21 -29.65 5.95
CA PRO A 442 -32.56 -30.09 6.28
C PRO A 442 -32.87 -31.53 5.84
N ASN A 443 -32.04 -32.13 4.97
CA ASN A 443 -32.30 -33.46 4.42
C ASN A 443 -31.86 -34.61 5.34
N ASP A 444 -30.82 -34.41 6.14
CA ASP A 444 -30.22 -35.47 6.97
C ASP A 444 -29.92 -35.02 8.42
N GLY A 445 -30.08 -33.73 8.72
CA GLY A 445 -29.86 -33.17 10.05
C GLY A 445 -28.41 -32.81 10.36
N ASN A 446 -27.47 -32.98 9.42
CA ASN A 446 -26.07 -32.61 9.60
C ASN A 446 -25.91 -31.10 9.75
N HIS A 447 -24.87 -30.70 10.48
CA HIS A 447 -24.44 -29.31 10.57
C HIS A 447 -22.99 -29.18 10.08
N ASN A 448 -22.68 -28.02 9.52
CA ASN A 448 -21.32 -27.63 9.16
C ASN A 448 -20.91 -26.39 9.95
N TRP A 449 -19.60 -26.28 10.25
CA TRP A 449 -19.00 -25.09 10.83
C TRP A 449 -17.73 -24.74 10.07
N THR A 450 -17.69 -23.56 9.47
CA THR A 450 -16.55 -23.19 8.61
C THR A 450 -16.16 -21.73 8.73
N MET A 451 -14.85 -21.46 8.63
CA MET A 451 -14.34 -20.11 8.39
C MET A 451 -14.27 -19.78 6.88
N ASN A 452 -14.43 -20.78 6.02
CA ASN A 452 -14.34 -20.60 4.58
C ASN A 452 -15.68 -20.08 4.05
N LYS A 453 -15.72 -18.78 3.75
CA LYS A 453 -16.91 -18.14 3.17
C LYS A 453 -17.33 -18.80 1.84
N GLY A 454 -16.38 -19.30 1.05
CA GLY A 454 -16.69 -20.02 -0.19
C GLY A 454 -17.41 -21.35 0.06
N GLU A 455 -17.02 -22.11 1.08
CA GLU A 455 -17.71 -23.34 1.48
C GLU A 455 -19.13 -23.04 1.97
N HIS A 456 -19.28 -22.06 2.85
CA HIS A 456 -20.58 -21.54 3.30
C HIS A 456 -21.49 -21.20 2.11
N ASP A 457 -21.01 -20.34 1.20
CA ASP A 457 -21.81 -19.86 0.08
C ASP A 457 -22.22 -20.98 -0.88
N GLN A 458 -21.36 -22.00 -1.07
CA GLN A 458 -21.72 -23.18 -1.87
C GLN A 458 -22.77 -24.06 -1.17
N LEU A 459 -22.62 -24.32 0.13
CA LEU A 459 -23.59 -25.14 0.89
C LEU A 459 -24.99 -24.51 0.88
N VAL A 460 -25.06 -23.20 1.12
CA VAL A 460 -26.31 -22.44 1.04
C VAL A 460 -26.90 -22.51 -0.37
N LYS A 461 -26.06 -22.36 -1.41
CA LYS A 461 -26.51 -22.46 -2.81
C LYS A 461 -27.10 -23.83 -3.16
N ILE A 462 -26.60 -24.91 -2.57
CA ILE A 462 -27.12 -26.28 -2.80
C ILE A 462 -28.25 -26.68 -1.84
N GLY A 463 -28.79 -25.74 -1.05
CA GLY A 463 -30.01 -25.92 -0.28
C GLY A 463 -29.83 -26.15 1.22
N TRP A 464 -28.63 -25.98 1.77
CA TRP A 464 -28.43 -25.93 3.22
C TRP A 464 -28.98 -24.60 3.76
N ARG A 465 -29.48 -24.61 5.00
CA ARG A 465 -29.96 -23.41 5.69
C ARG A 465 -28.79 -22.67 6.33
N ASP A 466 -28.61 -21.40 5.98
CA ASP A 466 -27.72 -20.48 6.68
C ASP A 466 -28.30 -20.18 8.08
N GLU A 467 -27.54 -20.52 9.13
CA GLU A 467 -27.89 -20.23 10.51
C GLU A 467 -27.05 -19.09 11.11
N GLY A 468 -26.28 -18.40 10.26
CA GLY A 468 -25.46 -17.25 10.61
C GLY A 468 -24.11 -17.60 11.23
N ILE A 469 -23.57 -16.65 11.98
CA ILE A 469 -22.27 -16.77 12.64
C ILE A 469 -22.45 -17.48 13.99
N ALA A 470 -21.84 -18.64 14.15
CA ALA A 470 -21.92 -19.43 15.38
C ALA A 470 -21.05 -18.86 16.50
N TRP A 471 -19.83 -18.43 16.14
CA TRP A 471 -18.88 -17.75 17.02
C TRP A 471 -17.80 -17.04 16.20
N TYR A 472 -16.92 -16.33 16.90
CA TYR A 472 -15.72 -15.74 16.31
C TYR A 472 -14.47 -16.47 16.80
N VAL A 473 -13.42 -16.43 16.00
CA VAL A 473 -12.07 -16.85 16.39
C VAL A 473 -11.13 -15.66 16.31
N ASP A 474 -10.19 -15.57 17.24
CA ASP A 474 -9.19 -14.50 17.26
C ASP A 474 -7.92 -14.96 16.55
N SER A 475 -7.34 -14.12 15.69
CA SER A 475 -6.12 -14.48 14.94
C SER A 475 -4.88 -14.70 15.82
N SER A 476 -4.89 -14.23 17.08
CA SER A 476 -3.82 -14.48 18.06
C SER A 476 -3.98 -15.78 18.85
N ALA A 477 -5.11 -16.49 18.67
CA ALA A 477 -5.36 -17.78 19.30
C ALA A 477 -4.31 -18.83 18.91
N SER A 478 -3.99 -19.75 19.83
CA SER A 478 -2.89 -20.70 19.66
C SER A 478 -3.29 -22.18 19.75
N THR A 479 -4.44 -22.52 20.34
CA THR A 479 -4.90 -23.91 20.44
C THR A 479 -5.51 -24.35 19.11
N ASN A 480 -5.06 -25.46 18.53
CA ASN A 480 -5.64 -25.96 17.28
C ASN A 480 -7.00 -26.62 17.53
N VAL A 481 -7.97 -26.34 16.67
CA VAL A 481 -9.19 -27.13 16.53
C VAL A 481 -9.11 -27.89 15.21
N TYR A 482 -9.06 -29.21 15.30
CA TYR A 482 -8.97 -30.12 14.16
C TYR A 482 -10.35 -30.49 13.64
N ARG A 483 -10.50 -30.63 12.31
CA ARG A 483 -11.74 -31.07 11.64
C ARG A 483 -11.57 -32.44 11.01
N LEU A 484 -12.53 -33.33 11.26
CA LEU A 484 -12.64 -34.64 10.61
C LEU A 484 -13.97 -34.74 9.87
N TYR A 485 -13.98 -35.46 8.75
CA TYR A 485 -15.17 -35.74 7.94
C TYR A 485 -15.42 -37.25 7.86
N ASN A 486 -16.65 -37.68 8.12
CA ASN A 486 -17.06 -39.06 7.93
C ASN A 486 -17.63 -39.27 6.52
N PRO A 487 -16.94 -40.00 5.61
CA PRO A 487 -17.43 -40.22 4.26
C PRO A 487 -18.71 -41.06 4.19
N ASN A 488 -19.05 -41.80 5.24
CA ASN A 488 -20.22 -42.68 5.27
C ASN A 488 -21.49 -41.98 5.75
N SER A 489 -21.38 -40.94 6.58
CA SER A 489 -22.54 -40.24 7.17
C SER A 489 -22.65 -38.76 6.80
N GLY A 490 -21.59 -38.17 6.23
CA GLY A 490 -21.52 -36.73 5.96
C GLY A 490 -21.16 -35.88 7.18
N GLU A 491 -20.98 -36.50 8.35
CA GLU A 491 -20.77 -35.82 9.64
C GLU A 491 -19.38 -35.19 9.74
N HIS A 492 -19.30 -34.06 10.45
CA HIS A 492 -18.03 -33.45 10.83
C HIS A 492 -17.80 -33.43 12.35
N VAL A 493 -16.58 -33.72 12.78
CA VAL A 493 -16.16 -33.58 14.18
C VAL A 493 -15.07 -32.51 14.30
N TYR A 494 -15.22 -31.65 15.31
CA TYR A 494 -14.29 -30.60 15.69
C TYR A 494 -13.72 -30.87 17.08
N THR A 495 -12.40 -30.95 17.21
CA THR A 495 -11.74 -31.30 18.48
C THR A 495 -10.40 -30.61 18.66
N THR A 496 -10.06 -30.26 19.90
CA THR A 496 -8.70 -29.82 20.29
C THR A 496 -7.79 -31.00 20.62
N SER A 497 -8.35 -32.20 20.77
CA SER A 497 -7.59 -33.41 21.08
C SER A 497 -6.96 -33.99 19.83
N LYS A 498 -5.63 -33.84 19.71
CA LYS A 498 -4.86 -34.52 18.67
C LYS A 498 -4.99 -36.05 18.75
N GLY A 499 -5.18 -36.60 19.96
CA GLY A 499 -5.41 -38.03 20.16
C GLY A 499 -6.73 -38.51 19.56
N GLU A 500 -7.83 -37.76 19.77
CA GLU A 500 -9.13 -38.05 19.15
C GLU A 500 -9.03 -37.95 17.62
N TYR A 501 -8.40 -36.89 17.12
CA TYR A 501 -8.16 -36.69 15.69
C TYR A 501 -7.42 -37.86 15.03
N ASP A 502 -6.38 -38.39 15.68
CA ASP A 502 -5.60 -39.51 15.15
C ASP A 502 -6.35 -40.85 15.25
N GLN A 503 -7.06 -41.09 16.36
CA GLN A 503 -7.82 -42.33 16.55
C GLN A 503 -9.02 -42.43 15.60
N VAL A 504 -9.78 -41.34 15.44
CA VAL A 504 -10.95 -41.31 14.55
C VAL A 504 -10.50 -41.35 13.08
N GLY A 505 -9.37 -40.74 12.73
CA GLY A 505 -8.74 -40.89 11.42
C GLY A 505 -8.37 -42.36 11.12
N LYS A 506 -7.75 -43.07 12.07
CA LYS A 506 -7.46 -44.52 11.94
C LYS A 506 -8.72 -45.37 11.78
N ALA A 507 -9.84 -44.91 12.33
CA ALA A 507 -11.15 -45.56 12.19
C ALA A 507 -11.84 -45.26 10.83
N GLY A 508 -11.14 -44.61 9.89
CA GLY A 508 -11.60 -44.42 8.50
C GLY A 508 -12.23 -43.06 8.20
N TRP A 509 -12.22 -42.12 9.14
CA TRP A 509 -12.66 -40.74 8.88
C TRP A 509 -11.57 -39.96 8.14
N ARG A 510 -11.97 -39.06 7.25
CA ARG A 510 -11.05 -38.16 6.54
C ARG A 510 -10.56 -37.07 7.50
N GLN A 511 -9.26 -37.02 7.68
CA GLN A 511 -8.55 -35.99 8.43
C GLN A 511 -8.40 -34.72 7.57
N GLU A 512 -9.08 -33.62 7.93
CA GLU A 512 -9.12 -32.39 7.13
C GLU A 512 -8.19 -31.28 7.65
N GLY A 513 -7.42 -31.57 8.69
CA GLY A 513 -6.44 -30.66 9.25
C GLY A 513 -7.02 -29.71 10.30
N ILE A 514 -6.37 -28.54 10.42
CA ILE A 514 -6.75 -27.50 11.38
C ILE A 514 -7.86 -26.66 10.76
N ALA A 515 -9.03 -26.69 11.38
CA ALA A 515 -10.17 -25.87 10.99
C ALA A 515 -9.92 -24.41 11.35
N TRP A 516 -9.50 -24.16 12.59
CA TRP A 516 -9.14 -22.84 13.14
C TRP A 516 -8.33 -22.99 14.43
N LYS A 517 -7.97 -21.85 15.04
CA LYS A 517 -7.38 -21.79 16.38
C LYS A 517 -8.35 -21.20 17.40
N SER A 518 -8.45 -21.83 18.57
CA SER A 518 -9.27 -21.42 19.72
C SER A 518 -8.42 -20.80 20.84
N LEU A 519 -9.06 -20.07 21.75
CA LEU A 519 -8.39 -19.42 22.89
C LEU A 519 -7.87 -20.45 23.90
N LYS A 520 -8.60 -21.55 24.06
CA LYS A 520 -8.28 -22.70 24.90
C LYS A 520 -8.89 -23.96 24.30
#